data_AF-W1YRA6-F1
#
_entry.id   AF-W1YRA6-F1
#
_cell.length_a   1.000
_cell.length_b   1.000
_cell.length_c   1.000
_cell.angle_alpha   90.00
_cell.angle_beta   90.00
_cell.angle_gamma   90.00
#
_symmetry.space_group_name_H-M   'P 1'
#
loop_
_entity.id
_entity.type
_entity.pdbx_description
1 polymer ?
#
loop_
_entity_poly.entity_id
_entity_poly.type
_entity_poly.pdbx_seq_one_letter_code
_entity_poly.pdbx_strand_id
1 'polypeptide(L)'
;TSAREPEKVALLQKVWRQRLSYRLVRSAEESKIALSSVAETRASLPFISDELATLISQQGLESALSQPLARILEQVQLALDNAQEKPDVIYLTGGSARSPLIKKALAEQLP
;
A
#
# COMPACT_ATOMS: atom_id res chain seq x y z
N THR A 1 -2.95 15.78 -31.00
CA THR A 1 -3.11 16.31 -29.62
C THR A 1 -1.76 16.17 -28.93
N SER A 2 -0.96 17.25 -28.84
CA SER A 2 0.36 17.19 -28.20
C SER A 2 0.22 17.01 -26.70
N ALA A 3 0.86 15.98 -26.15
CA ALA A 3 0.98 15.82 -24.71
C ALA A 3 1.73 17.04 -24.14
N ARG A 4 1.20 17.63 -23.07
CA ARG A 4 1.81 18.81 -22.42
C ARG A 4 3.19 18.53 -21.81
N GLU A 5 3.58 17.26 -21.67
CA GLU A 5 4.88 16.82 -21.16
C GLU A 5 5.32 15.51 -21.87
N PRO A 6 5.96 15.58 -23.05
CA PRO A 6 6.29 14.39 -23.85
C PRO A 6 7.26 13.44 -23.15
N GLU A 7 8.18 13.99 -22.34
CA GLU A 7 9.14 13.25 -21.51
C GLU A 7 8.42 12.26 -20.57
N LYS A 8 7.39 12.71 -19.85
CA LYS A 8 6.62 11.87 -18.91
C LYS A 8 5.85 10.78 -19.64
N VAL A 9 5.32 11.08 -20.83
CA VAL A 9 4.64 10.09 -21.66
C VAL A 9 5.62 9.01 -22.14
N ALA A 10 6.86 9.37 -22.48
CA ALA A 10 7.88 8.41 -22.86
C ALA A 10 8.21 7.43 -21.72
N LEU A 11 8.26 7.90 -20.46
CA LEU A 11 8.45 7.04 -19.29
C LEU A 11 7.30 6.03 -19.11
N LEU A 12 6.05 6.48 -19.26
CA LEU A 12 4.88 5.60 -19.21
C LEU A 12 4.90 4.56 -20.35
N GLN A 13 5.25 4.99 -21.56
CA GLN A 13 5.40 4.10 -22.72
C GLN A 13 6.50 3.06 -22.50
N LYS A 14 7.63 3.44 -21.88
CA LYS A 14 8.70 2.51 -21.51
C LYS A 14 8.19 1.43 -20.55
N VAL A 15 7.51 1.82 -19.48
CA VAL A 15 6.91 0.87 -18.51
C VAL A 15 6.02 -0.14 -19.23
N TRP A 16 5.13 0.34 -20.10
CA TRP A 16 4.18 -0.52 -20.80
C TRP A 16 4.87 -1.44 -21.83
N ARG A 17 5.68 -0.88 -22.74
CA ARG A 17 6.36 -1.65 -23.80
C ARG A 17 7.33 -2.70 -23.25
N GLN A 18 8.03 -2.37 -22.17
CA GLN A 18 9.01 -3.25 -21.55
C GLN A 18 8.44 -4.11 -20.42
N ARG A 19 7.11 -4.07 -20.20
CA ARG A 19 6.39 -4.88 -19.20
C ARG A 19 6.98 -4.73 -17.78
N LEU A 20 7.29 -3.49 -17.38
CA LEU A 20 7.96 -3.20 -16.10
C LEU A 20 7.00 -3.12 -14.90
N SER A 21 5.70 -3.40 -15.09
CA SER A 21 4.69 -3.33 -14.03
C SER A 21 5.04 -4.20 -12.81
N TYR A 22 5.64 -5.37 -13.02
CA TYR A 22 6.06 -6.23 -11.91
C TYR A 22 7.15 -5.57 -11.05
N ARG A 23 8.04 -4.76 -11.65
CA ARG A 23 9.08 -4.01 -10.92
C ARG A 23 8.49 -2.84 -10.16
N LEU A 24 7.49 -2.16 -10.73
CA LEU A 24 6.72 -1.13 -10.04
C LEU A 24 6.04 -1.69 -8.79
N VAL A 25 5.33 -2.80 -8.92
CA VAL A 25 4.65 -3.46 -7.79
C VAL A 25 5.68 -3.87 -6.73
N ARG A 26 6.80 -4.48 -7.15
CA ARG A 26 7.87 -4.85 -6.22
C ARG A 26 8.47 -3.64 -5.49
N SER A 27 8.75 -2.55 -6.20
CA SER A 27 9.28 -1.32 -5.59
C SER A 27 8.29 -0.69 -4.61
N ALA A 28 6.99 -0.72 -4.92
CA ALA A 28 5.94 -0.28 -4.02
C ALA A 28 5.86 -1.16 -2.76
N GLU A 29 6.02 -2.48 -2.90
CA GLU A 29 6.05 -3.41 -1.76
C GLU A 29 7.27 -3.19 -0.86
N GLU A 30 8.47 -3.07 -1.44
CA GLU A 30 9.71 -2.78 -0.72
C GLU A 30 9.62 -1.44 0.02
N SER A 31 9.04 -0.44 -0.62
CA SER A 31 8.73 0.86 -0.04
C SER A 31 7.77 0.77 1.16
N LYS A 32 6.69 0.00 1.03
CA LYS A 32 5.72 -0.25 2.10
C LYS A 32 6.37 -0.96 3.30
N ILE A 33 7.24 -1.93 3.03
CA ILE A 33 8.00 -2.63 4.07
C ILE A 33 8.93 -1.66 4.80
N ALA A 34 9.66 -0.81 4.07
CA ALA A 34 10.54 0.20 4.68
C ALA A 34 9.74 1.17 5.58
N LEU A 35 8.58 1.64 5.11
CA LEU A 35 7.70 2.52 5.89
C LEU A 35 7.07 1.87 7.13
N SER A 36 7.28 0.57 7.35
CA SER A 36 6.90 -0.10 8.60
C SER A 36 7.90 0.16 9.73
N SER A 37 9.10 0.66 9.44
CA SER A 37 10.15 0.95 10.43
C SER A 37 10.67 2.40 10.39
N VAL A 38 10.47 3.13 9.28
CA VAL A 38 10.90 4.53 9.13
C VAL A 38 9.75 5.43 8.71
N ALA A 39 9.80 6.70 9.11
CA ALA A 39 8.75 7.69 8.81
C ALA A 39 8.72 8.10 7.33
N GLU A 40 9.86 8.05 6.64
CA GLU A 40 9.97 8.42 5.22
C GLU A 40 10.99 7.54 4.51
N THR A 41 10.77 7.29 3.22
CA THR A 41 11.73 6.60 2.36
C THR A 41 11.71 7.17 0.95
N ARG A 42 12.83 7.05 0.23
CA ARG A 42 12.96 7.48 -1.15
C ARG A 42 12.66 6.30 -2.08
N ALA A 43 11.48 6.30 -2.70
CA ALA A 43 11.10 5.32 -3.72
C ALA A 43 11.77 5.67 -5.05
N SER A 44 12.90 5.03 -5.34
CA SER A 44 13.65 5.21 -6.59
C SER A 44 13.26 4.17 -7.63
N LEU A 45 13.11 4.60 -8.88
CA LEU A 45 12.65 3.78 -10.01
C LEU A 45 13.69 3.76 -11.15
N PRO A 46 14.95 3.33 -10.90
CA PRO A 46 16.05 3.40 -11.87
C PRO A 46 15.78 2.58 -13.14
N PHE A 47 14.87 1.61 -13.06
CA PHE A 47 14.44 0.82 -14.22
C PHE A 47 13.56 1.58 -15.21
N ILE A 48 13.04 2.74 -14.81
CA ILE A 48 12.29 3.66 -15.67
C ILE A 48 13.22 4.80 -16.08
N SER A 49 13.87 5.46 -15.12
CA SER A 49 14.91 6.47 -15.34
C SER A 49 15.76 6.58 -14.07
N ASP A 50 17.07 6.83 -14.21
CA ASP A 50 18.01 6.91 -13.08
C ASP A 50 17.65 8.03 -12.09
N GLU A 51 17.04 9.11 -12.58
CA GLU A 51 16.63 10.26 -11.77
C GLU A 51 15.19 10.15 -11.24
N LEU A 52 14.41 9.16 -11.69
CA LEU A 52 13.02 9.04 -11.28
C LEU A 52 12.94 8.49 -9.87
N ALA A 53 12.63 9.37 -8.93
CA ALA A 53 12.37 9.02 -7.54
C ALA A 53 11.33 9.94 -6.93
N THR A 54 10.67 9.46 -5.88
CA THR A 54 9.78 10.27 -5.05
C THR A 54 10.02 9.98 -3.58
N LEU A 55 9.94 11.01 -2.74
CA LEU A 55 9.85 10.81 -1.31
C LEU A 55 8.43 10.36 -0.98
N ILE A 56 8.30 9.32 -0.18
CA ILE A 56 7.03 8.84 0.35
C ILE A 56 7.14 8.77 1.87
N SER A 57 6.04 9.10 2.53
CA SER A 57 5.97 9.11 3.98
C SER A 57 5.02 8.03 4.48
N GLN A 58 5.24 7.62 5.72
CA GLN A 58 4.34 6.74 6.45
C GLN A 58 2.95 7.38 6.49
N GLN A 59 2.83 8.66 6.87
CA GLN A 59 1.55 9.38 6.88
C GLN A 59 0.85 9.39 5.52
N GLY A 60 1.59 9.54 4.41
CA GLY A 60 1.02 9.46 3.07
C GLY A 60 0.47 8.07 2.76
N LEU A 61 1.17 7.02 3.19
CA LEU A 61 0.70 5.64 3.11
C LEU A 61 -0.54 5.41 3.98
N GLU A 62 -0.57 5.91 5.22
CA GLU A 62 -1.74 5.81 6.10
C GLU A 62 -2.96 6.48 5.47
N SER A 63 -2.77 7.67 4.90
CA SER A 63 -3.82 8.41 4.21
C SER A 63 -4.37 7.63 3.01
N ALA A 64 -3.49 7.04 2.19
CA ALA A 64 -3.87 6.21 1.05
C ALA A 64 -4.58 4.91 1.45
N LEU A 65 -4.27 4.38 2.63
CA LEU A 65 -4.88 3.15 3.16
C LEU A 65 -6.18 3.38 3.93
N SER A 66 -6.52 4.62 4.30
CA SER A 66 -7.71 4.95 5.11
C SER A 66 -9.01 4.35 4.55
N GLN A 67 -9.31 4.57 3.26
CA GLN A 67 -10.53 4.05 2.63
C GLN A 67 -10.52 2.52 2.46
N PRO A 68 -9.44 1.89 1.94
CA PRO A 68 -9.34 0.43 1.93
C PRO A 68 -9.47 -0.20 3.33
N LEU A 69 -8.86 0.42 4.34
CA LEU A 69 -8.91 -0.05 5.73
C LEU A 69 -10.33 0.02 6.28
N ALA A 70 -11.04 1.13 6.05
CA ALA A 70 -12.43 1.27 6.48
C ALA A 70 -13.31 0.14 5.94
N ARG A 71 -13.11 -0.26 4.67
CA ARG A 71 -13.83 -1.41 4.07
C ARG A 71 -13.47 -2.74 4.71
N ILE A 72 -12.20 -2.96 5.07
CA ILE A 72 -11.78 -4.17 5.79
C ILE A 72 -12.50 -4.24 7.15
N LEU A 73 -12.51 -3.13 7.88
CA LEU A 73 -13.16 -3.05 9.19
C LEU A 73 -14.68 -3.26 9.11
N GLU A 74 -15.34 -2.72 8.08
CA GLU A 74 -16.75 -2.99 7.80
C GLU A 74 -17.02 -4.49 7.60
N GLN A 75 -16.18 -5.19 6.84
CA GLN A 75 -16.31 -6.64 6.66
C GLN A 75 -16.07 -7.43 7.94
N VAL A 76 -15.13 -6.98 8.78
CA VAL A 76 -14.89 -7.57 10.10
C VAL A 76 -16.11 -7.40 10.99
N GLN A 77 -16.70 -6.20 11.03
CA GLN A 77 -17.91 -5.93 11.81
C GLN A 77 -19.09 -6.80 11.34
N LEU A 78 -19.31 -6.89 10.02
CA LEU A 78 -20.34 -7.77 9.47
C LEU A 78 -20.13 -9.24 9.84
N ALA A 79 -18.89 -9.71 9.87
CA ALA A 79 -18.60 -11.08 10.29
C ALA A 79 -18.89 -11.29 11.79
N LEU A 80 -18.59 -10.30 12.64
CA LEU A 80 -18.89 -10.33 14.08
C LEU A 80 -20.39 -10.28 14.36
N ASP A 81 -21.13 -9.43 13.65
CA ASP A 81 -22.58 -9.28 13.82
C ASP A 81 -23.33 -10.55 13.38
N ASN A 82 -22.81 -11.27 12.38
CA ASN A 82 -23.35 -12.55 11.92
C ASN A 82 -22.87 -13.74 12.76
N ALA A 83 -21.86 -13.56 13.62
CA ALA A 83 -21.40 -14.61 14.51
C ALA A 83 -22.36 -14.75 15.69
N GLN A 84 -22.67 -15.99 16.07
CA GLN A 84 -23.47 -16.27 17.27
C GLN A 84 -22.68 -16.06 18.57
N GLU A 85 -21.35 -15.87 18.46
CA GLU A 85 -20.44 -15.74 19.59
C GLU A 85 -19.28 -14.79 19.24
N LYS A 86 -18.73 -14.12 20.25
CA LYS A 86 -17.58 -13.21 20.06
C LYS A 86 -16.29 -14.02 20.03
N PRO A 87 -15.41 -13.81 19.04
CA PRO A 87 -14.12 -14.51 18.99
C PRO A 87 -13.18 -13.99 20.08
N ASP A 88 -12.54 -14.90 20.81
CA ASP A 88 -11.49 -14.56 21.78
C ASP A 88 -10.15 -14.18 21.11
N VAL A 89 -9.92 -14.67 19.88
CA VAL A 89 -8.66 -14.49 19.16
C VAL A 89 -8.92 -14.25 17.68
N ILE A 90 -8.22 -13.28 17.11
CA ILE A 90 -8.24 -13.00 15.67
C ILE A 90 -6.85 -13.22 15.09
N TYR A 91 -6.79 -14.10 14.08
CA TYR A 91 -5.58 -14.42 13.34
C TYR A 91 -5.52 -13.64 12.03
N LEU A 92 -4.49 -12.80 11.87
CA LEU A 92 -4.18 -12.12 10.62
C LEU A 92 -3.20 -12.97 9.81
N THR A 93 -3.57 -13.33 8.58
CA THR A 93 -2.73 -14.13 7.67
C THR A 93 -2.38 -13.35 6.39
N GLY A 94 -1.33 -13.77 5.69
CA GLY A 94 -0.82 -13.12 4.48
C GLY A 94 0.13 -11.93 4.73
N GLY A 95 0.67 -11.34 3.66
CA GLY A 95 1.69 -10.28 3.75
C GLY A 95 1.22 -9.01 4.49
N SER A 96 -0.07 -8.71 4.42
CA SER A 96 -0.69 -7.57 5.11
C SER A 96 -0.78 -7.77 6.63
N ALA A 97 -0.65 -9.00 7.14
CA ALA A 97 -0.67 -9.29 8.57
C ALA A 97 0.50 -8.64 9.34
N ARG A 98 1.57 -8.23 8.65
CA ARG A 98 2.70 -7.52 9.27
C ARG A 98 2.48 -6.01 9.36
N SER A 99 1.45 -5.46 8.71
CA SER A 99 1.17 -4.03 8.69
C SER A 99 0.82 -3.51 10.09
N PRO A 100 1.62 -2.60 10.69
CA PRO A 100 1.31 -2.01 11.99
C PRO A 100 -0.02 -1.25 11.98
N LEU A 101 -0.34 -0.59 10.86
CA LEU A 101 -1.58 0.16 10.69
C LEU A 101 -2.83 -0.73 10.76
N ILE A 102 -2.80 -1.87 10.08
CA ILE A 102 -3.93 -2.82 10.09
C ILE A 102 -4.09 -3.42 11.49
N LYS A 103 -2.99 -3.81 12.12
CA LYS A 103 -3.01 -4.33 13.50
C LYS A 103 -3.61 -3.32 14.48
N LYS A 104 -3.18 -2.06 14.40
CA LYS A 104 -3.67 -0.99 15.27
C LYS A 104 -5.16 -0.75 15.08
N ALA A 105 -5.61 -0.60 13.84
CA ALA A 105 -7.01 -0.34 13.53
C ALA A 105 -7.95 -1.48 13.98
N LEU A 106 -7.49 -2.74 13.84
CA LEU A 106 -8.25 -3.89 14.34
C LEU A 106 -8.27 -3.94 15.87
N ALA A 107 -7.13 -3.71 16.52
CA ALA A 107 -7.07 -3.67 17.99
C ALA A 107 -7.92 -2.55 18.62
N GLU A 108 -8.21 -1.47 17.89
CA GLU A 108 -9.11 -0.40 18.34
C GLU A 108 -10.59 -0.75 18.22
N GLN A 109 -10.97 -1.67 17.30
CA GLN A 109 -12.36 -2.08 17.10
C GLN A 109 -12.74 -3.38 17.81
N LEU A 110 -11.74 -4.21 18.09
CA LEU A 110 -11.94 -5.49 18.76
C LEU A 110 -11.79 -5.29 20.27
N PRO A 111 -12.58 -6.01 21.09
CA PRO A 111 -12.49 -5.93 22.55
C PRO A 111 -11.13 -6.34 23.11
#